data_AF-A0A0V2IFU2-F1
#
_entry.id   AF-A0A0V2IFU2-F1
#
_cell.length_a   1.000
_cell.length_b   1.000
_cell.length_c   1.000
_cell.angle_alpha   90.00
_cell.angle_beta   90.00
_cell.angle_gamma   90.00
#
_symmetry.space_group_name_H-M   'P 1'
#
loop_
_entity.id
_entity.type
_entity.pdbx_description
1 polymer ?
#
loop_
_entity_poly.entity_id
_entity_poly.type
_entity_poly.pdbx_seq_one_letter_code
_entity_poly.pdbx_strand_id
1 'polypeptide(L)'
;MSEMYPNPEMPNAIISANSSSGFVATTRDGKPLRMALVDEEGNIIEAGDPVRWAAWRVCTETLENLWQCEGWLVVHSSPPGDPEVISRLIKAAA
;
A
#
# COMPACT_ATOMS: atom_id res chain seq x y z
N MET A 1 -19.49 -0.01 2.52
CA MET A 1 -18.05 -0.33 2.37
C MET A 1 -17.41 -0.70 3.69
N SER A 2 -17.39 0.18 4.70
CA SER A 2 -16.80 -0.14 6.02
C SER A 2 -17.38 -1.41 6.66
N GLU A 3 -18.68 -1.64 6.55
CA GLU A 3 -19.33 -2.86 7.08
C GLU A 3 -18.96 -4.14 6.30
N MET A 4 -18.61 -4.05 5.02
CA MET A 4 -18.18 -5.21 4.21
C MET A 4 -16.70 -5.54 4.42
N TYR A 5 -15.89 -4.55 4.78
CA TYR A 5 -14.45 -4.67 4.99
C TYR A 5 -14.08 -3.98 6.30
N PRO A 6 -14.34 -4.64 7.46
CA PRO A 6 -14.02 -4.07 8.75
C PRO A 6 -12.52 -3.88 8.90
N ASN A 7 -12.13 -2.90 9.72
CA ASN A 7 -10.72 -2.67 10.05
C ASN A 7 -10.13 -3.91 10.74
N PRO A 8 -8.93 -4.37 10.34
CA PRO A 8 -8.29 -5.50 10.98
C PRO A 8 -7.91 -5.18 12.43
N GLU A 9 -7.85 -6.21 13.28
CA GLU A 9 -7.39 -6.05 14.65
C GLU A 9 -5.87 -5.80 14.68
N MET A 10 -5.48 -4.64 15.21
CA MET A 10 -4.08 -4.27 15.44
C MET A 10 -3.90 -3.87 16.90
N PRO A 11 -3.56 -4.80 17.81
CA PRO A 11 -3.53 -4.53 19.24
C PRO A 11 -2.39 -3.59 19.67
N ASN A 12 -1.32 -3.48 18.89
CA ASN A 12 -0.12 -2.73 19.30
C ASN A 12 0.15 -1.46 18.49
N ALA A 13 -0.56 -1.27 17.38
CA ALA A 13 -0.28 -0.22 16.42
C ALA A 13 -1.56 0.41 15.85
N ILE A 14 -1.42 1.63 15.37
CA ILE A 14 -2.46 2.41 14.69
C ILE A 14 -1.86 2.90 13.38
N ILE A 15 -2.59 2.70 12.28
CA ILE A 15 -2.28 3.32 10.98
C ILE A 15 -3.38 4.33 10.69
N SER A 16 -2.99 5.54 10.33
CA SER A 16 -3.90 6.62 9.90
C SER A 16 -3.36 7.28 8.65
N ALA A 17 -4.21 8.03 7.94
CA ALA A 17 -3.78 8.78 6.77
C ALA A 17 -4.68 9.99 6.52
N ASN A 18 -4.10 11.01 5.88
CA ASN A 18 -4.84 12.04 5.17
C ASN A 18 -4.08 12.39 3.87
N SER A 19 -4.68 13.24 3.03
CA SER A 19 -4.11 13.62 1.73
C SER A 19 -2.74 14.30 1.81
N SER A 20 -2.42 14.96 2.92
CA SER A 20 -1.16 15.68 3.10
C SER A 20 -0.05 14.82 3.73
N SER A 21 -0.39 13.94 4.68
CA SER A 21 0.59 13.11 5.38
C SER A 21 0.86 11.77 4.69
N GLY A 22 -0.06 11.31 3.85
CA GLY A 22 -0.13 9.90 3.46
C GLY A 22 -0.31 9.00 4.70
N PHE A 23 0.10 7.74 4.58
CA PHE A 23 0.09 6.82 5.72
C PHE A 23 1.04 7.27 6.83
N VAL A 24 0.58 7.15 8.07
CA VAL A 24 1.35 7.35 9.30
C VAL A 24 1.06 6.16 10.21
N ALA A 25 2.11 5.59 10.80
CA ALA A 25 1.99 4.48 11.73
C ALA A 25 2.56 4.88 13.10
N THR A 26 1.83 4.55 14.16
CA THR A 26 2.27 4.75 15.55
C THR A 26 1.98 3.53 16.40
N THR A 27 2.70 3.36 17.51
CA THR A 27 2.22 2.50 18.60
C THR A 27 0.93 3.09 19.17
N ARG A 28 0.20 2.30 19.98
CA ARG A 28 -0.97 2.84 20.70
C ARG A 28 -0.61 3.99 21.65
N ASP A 29 0.61 3.98 22.17
CA ASP A 29 1.14 5.05 23.02
C ASP A 29 1.67 6.25 22.22
N GLY A 30 1.47 6.27 20.90
CA GLY A 30 1.81 7.40 20.03
C GLY A 30 3.27 7.45 19.59
N LYS A 31 4.09 6.43 19.86
CA LYS A 31 5.48 6.40 19.37
C LYS A 31 5.50 6.13 17.86
N PRO A 32 6.34 6.83 17.08
CA PRO A 32 6.38 6.64 15.63
C PRO A 32 6.85 5.22 15.26
N LEU A 33 6.19 4.63 14.27
CA LEU A 33 6.56 3.36 13.66
C LEU A 33 6.96 3.54 12.20
N ARG A 34 7.72 2.57 11.68
CA ARG A 34 8.06 2.45 10.26
C ARG A 34 7.31 1.27 9.65
N MET A 35 6.80 1.47 8.44
CA MET A 35 6.23 0.38 7.64
C MET A 35 7.36 -0.46 7.03
N ALA A 36 7.10 -1.75 6.81
CA ALA A 36 8.05 -2.68 6.22
C ALA A 36 7.34 -3.66 5.28
N LEU A 37 8.03 -4.07 4.22
CA LEU A 37 7.67 -5.23 3.41
C LEU A 37 8.41 -6.44 4.00
N VAL A 38 7.64 -7.47 4.32
CA VAL A 38 8.13 -8.69 4.95
C VAL A 38 7.92 -9.83 3.97
N ASP A 39 8.95 -10.63 3.71
CA ASP A 39 8.84 -11.83 2.87
C ASP A 39 8.17 -13.00 3.62
N GLU A 40 8.00 -14.12 2.92
CA GLU A 40 7.36 -15.32 3.50
C GLU A 40 8.16 -15.94 4.64
N GLU A 41 9.47 -15.69 4.71
CA GLU A 41 10.36 -16.19 5.78
C GLU A 41 10.37 -15.28 7.01
N GLY A 42 9.72 -14.11 6.92
CA GLY A 42 9.67 -13.12 8.00
C GLY A 42 10.82 -12.11 7.95
N ASN A 43 11.63 -12.10 6.88
CA ASN A 43 12.69 -11.11 6.72
C ASN A 43 12.11 -9.79 6.22
N ILE A 44 12.65 -8.68 6.74
CA ILE A 44 12.35 -7.35 6.23
C ILE A 44 13.14 -7.13 4.94
N ILE A 45 12.45 -7.05 3.80
CA ILE A 45 13.05 -6.78 2.49
C ILE A 45 13.30 -5.28 2.34
N GLU A 46 12.34 -4.45 2.75
CA GLU A 46 12.44 -3.00 2.68
C GLU A 46 11.63 -2.36 3.81
N ALA A 47 12.07 -1.21 4.32
CA ALA A 47 11.37 -0.53 5.41
C ALA A 47 11.56 0.99 5.43
N GLY A 48 10.60 1.69 6.02
CA GLY A 48 10.63 3.13 6.25
C GLY A 48 9.81 3.93 5.25
N ASP A 49 10.25 5.16 5.03
CA ASP A 49 9.54 6.17 4.25
C ASP A 49 9.26 5.76 2.79
N PRO A 50 10.18 5.08 2.07
CA PRO A 50 9.90 4.61 0.71
C PRO A 50 8.72 3.64 0.64
N VAL A 51 8.66 2.66 1.55
CA VAL A 51 7.56 1.67 1.63
C VAL A 51 6.24 2.37 1.92
N ARG A 52 6.24 3.26 2.92
CA ARG A 52 5.06 4.05 3.30
C ARG A 52 4.53 4.89 2.14
N TRP A 53 5.44 5.54 1.41
CA TRP A 53 5.07 6.40 0.29
C TRP A 53 4.59 5.61 -0.93
N ALA A 54 5.26 4.50 -1.27
CA ALA A 54 4.86 3.62 -2.34
C ALA A 54 3.43 3.07 -2.10
N ALA A 55 3.16 2.58 -0.88
CA ALA A 55 1.83 2.08 -0.52
C ALA A 55 0.75 3.17 -0.61
N TRP A 56 1.05 4.39 -0.14
CA TRP A 56 0.12 5.52 -0.25
C TRP A 56 -0.17 5.89 -1.71
N ARG A 57 0.87 6.01 -2.53
CA ARG A 57 0.75 6.37 -3.95
C ARG A 57 -0.09 5.38 -4.75
N VAL A 58 0.16 4.08 -4.58
CA VAL A 58 -0.63 3.02 -5.24
C VAL A 58 -2.09 3.09 -4.82
N CYS A 59 -2.36 3.30 -3.53
CA CYS A 59 -3.71 3.43 -2.99
C CYS A 59 -4.45 4.64 -3.58
N THR A 60 -3.82 5.82 -3.59
CA THR A 60 -4.44 7.04 -4.12
C THR A 60 -4.72 6.96 -5.60
N GLU A 61 -3.80 6.42 -6.39
CA GLU A 61 -3.98 6.29 -7.84
C GLU A 61 -5.05 5.23 -8.18
N THR A 62 -5.12 4.14 -7.41
CA THR A 62 -6.22 3.17 -7.55
C THR A 62 -7.59 3.82 -7.28
N LEU A 63 -7.68 4.69 -6.28
CA LEU A 63 -8.90 5.44 -5.98
C LEU A 63 -9.24 6.44 -7.08
N GLU A 64 -8.25 7.14 -7.63
CA GLU A 64 -8.42 8.05 -8.78
C GLU A 64 -8.93 7.30 -10.01
N ASN A 65 -8.34 6.15 -10.34
CA ASN A 65 -8.79 5.30 -11.44
C ASN A 65 -10.23 4.82 -11.23
N LEU A 66 -10.60 4.44 -10.00
CA LEU A 66 -11.97 4.04 -9.67
C LEU A 66 -12.96 5.19 -9.95
N TRP A 67 -12.62 6.43 -9.58
CA TRP A 67 -13.46 7.61 -9.88
C TRP A 67 -13.57 7.93 -11.36
N GLN A 68 -12.60 7.52 -12.17
CA GLN A 68 -12.61 7.68 -13.63
C GLN A 68 -13.28 6.51 -14.36
N CYS A 69 -13.92 5.58 -13.63
CA CYS A 69 -14.47 4.32 -14.18
C CYS A 69 -13.40 3.38 -14.78
N GLU A 70 -12.14 3.53 -14.37
CA GLU A 70 -10.98 2.73 -14.79
C GLU A 70 -10.47 1.83 -13.65
N GLY A 71 -11.31 1.50 -12.66
CA GLY A 71 -10.93 0.70 -11.49
C GLY A 71 -10.47 -0.74 -11.77
N TRP A 72 -10.47 -1.16 -13.04
CA TRP A 72 -9.89 -2.43 -13.49
C TRP A 72 -8.39 -2.32 -13.81
N LEU A 73 -7.84 -1.11 -13.89
CA LEU A 73 -6.41 -0.88 -14.09
C LEU A 73 -5.62 -1.25 -12.84
N VAL A 74 -4.56 -2.03 -13.02
CA VAL A 74 -3.62 -2.38 -11.94
C VAL A 74 -2.53 -1.33 -11.83
N VAL A 75 -2.41 -0.73 -10.64
CA VAL A 75 -1.39 0.27 -10.32
C VAL A 75 -0.19 -0.39 -9.63
N HIS A 76 1.03 0.03 -9.98
CA HIS A 76 2.26 -0.48 -9.37
C HIS A 76 3.23 0.66 -9.03
N SER A 77 4.06 0.46 -8.00
CA SER A 77 5.06 1.46 -7.58
C SER A 77 6.37 1.45 -8.41
N SER A 78 6.58 0.42 -9.23
CA SER A 78 7.78 0.31 -10.08
C SER A 78 7.82 1.39 -11.18
N PRO A 79 9.01 1.75 -11.68
CA PRO A 79 9.14 2.71 -12.77
C PRO A 79 8.30 2.32 -14.00
N PRO A 80 7.72 3.30 -14.73
CA PRO A 80 7.02 3.03 -15.97
C PRO A 80 7.92 2.29 -16.97
N GLY A 81 7.39 1.23 -17.59
CA GLY A 81 8.08 0.50 -18.65
C GLY A 81 9.04 -0.60 -18.19
N ASP A 82 9.05 -0.97 -16.90
CA ASP A 82 9.79 -2.14 -16.43
C ASP A 82 9.24 -3.44 -17.08
N PRO A 83 10.00 -4.08 -17.99
CA PRO A 83 9.50 -5.22 -18.75
C PRO A 83 9.19 -6.44 -17.88
N GLU A 84 9.91 -6.60 -16.76
CA GLU A 84 9.72 -7.73 -15.86
C GLU A 84 8.41 -7.58 -15.09
N VAL A 85 8.10 -6.37 -14.63
CA VAL A 85 6.84 -6.06 -13.94
C VAL A 85 5.66 -6.18 -14.90
N ILE A 86 5.75 -5.63 -16.11
CA ILE A 86 4.70 -5.75 -17.13
C ILE A 86 4.40 -7.23 -17.42
N SER A 87 5.43 -8.07 -17.58
CA SER A 87 5.29 -9.50 -17.81
C SER A 87 4.55 -10.22 -16.67
N ARG A 88 4.82 -9.86 -15.41
CA ARG A 88 4.16 -10.44 -14.24
C ARG A 88 2.69 -10.00 -14.13
N LEU A 89 2.40 -8.72 -14.37
CA LEU A 89 1.04 -8.18 -14.26
C LEU A 89 0.10 -8.74 -15.33
N ILE A 90 0.58 -8.93 -16.55
CA ILE A 90 -0.21 -9.55 -17.63
C ILE A 90 -0.58 -11.00 -17.28
N LYS A 91 0.33 -11.76 -16.66
CA LYS A 91 0.09 -13.15 -16.26
C LYS A 91 -0.89 -13.28 -15.09
N ALA A 92 -0.95 -12.30 -14.19
CA ALA A 92 -1.86 -12.34 -13.04
C ALA A 92 -3.33 -12.01 -13.41
N ALA A 93 -3.55 -11.42 -14.60
CA ALA A 93 -4.86 -11.03 -15.09
C ALA A 93 -5.52 -12.06 -16.06
N ALA A 94 -4.83 -13.18 -16.35
CA ALA A 94 -5.27 -14.25 -17.23
C ALA A 94 -5.62 -15.53 -16.45
#